data_AF-A0A645I5P5-F1
#
_entry.id   AF-A0A645I5P5-F1
#
_cell.length_a   1.000
_cell.length_b   1.000
_cell.length_c   1.000
_cell.angle_alpha   90.00
_cell.angle_beta   90.00
_cell.angle_gamma   90.00
#
_symmetry.space_group_name_H-M   'P 1'
#
loop_
_entity.id
_entity.type
_entity.pdbx_description
1 polymer ?
#
loop_
_entity_poly.entity_id
_entity_poly.type
_entity_poly.pdbx_seq_one_letter_code
_entity_poly.pdbx_strand_id
1 'polypeptide(L)' 'MDLTVTAQWILLGDVNGINGITSLDALIALQASSGKITLSAIQTLAADVNRNGAVSPIDALMILQYASGKVTTFN' A
#
# COMPACT_ATOMS: atom_id res chain seq x y z
N MET A 1 16.63 -5.33 -29.28
CA MET A 1 16.54 -4.54 -28.04
C MET A 1 15.44 -5.18 -27.23
N ASP A 2 15.81 -5.88 -26.17
CA ASP A 2 14.83 -6.59 -25.34
C ASP A 2 14.21 -5.57 -24.38
N LEU A 3 12.99 -5.14 -24.70
CA LEU A 3 12.19 -4.30 -23.83
C LEU A 3 11.66 -5.19 -22.70
N THR A 4 12.47 -5.39 -21.66
CA THR A 4 11.98 -5.90 -20.38
C THR A 4 11.06 -4.83 -19.80
N VAL A 5 9.81 -4.78 -20.27
CA VAL A 5 8.75 -4.05 -19.59
C VAL A 5 8.51 -4.83 -18.31
N THR A 6 9.19 -4.44 -17.23
CA THR A 6 8.90 -4.94 -15.89
C THR A 6 7.49 -4.45 -15.57
N ALA A 7 6.49 -5.28 -15.87
CA ALA A 7 5.13 -5.07 -15.38
C ALA A 7 5.23 -5.16 -13.85
N GLN A 8 5.36 -4.02 -13.20
CA GLN A 8 5.35 -3.95 -11.75
C GLN A 8 3.90 -4.15 -11.33
N TRP A 9 3.56 -5.38 -10.95
CA TRP A 9 2.24 -5.71 -10.43
C TRP A 9 2.07 -4.99 -9.10
N ILE A 10 1.24 -3.95 -9.10
CA ILE A 10 0.89 -3.20 -7.89
C ILE A 10 -0.29 -3.93 -7.27
N LEU A 11 -0.03 -4.62 -6.17
CA LEU A 11 -1.10 -5.17 -5.35
C LEU A 11 -1.59 -4.07 -4.40
N LEU A 12 -2.89 -3.76 -4.46
CA LEU A 12 -3.50 -2.76 -3.61
C LEU A 12 -3.34 -3.18 -2.14
N GLY A 13 -2.80 -2.30 -1.30
CA GLY A 13 -2.45 -2.57 0.09
C GLY A 13 -1.07 -3.20 0.34
N ASP A 14 -0.36 -3.63 -0.70
CA ASP A 14 1.03 -4.11 -0.61
C ASP A 14 1.99 -2.96 -0.95
N VAL A 15 2.39 -2.23 0.10
CA VAL A 15 3.11 -0.96 -0.02
C VAL A 15 4.61 -1.18 -0.21
N ASN A 16 5.16 -2.27 0.31
CA ASN A 16 6.57 -2.62 0.10
C ASN A 16 6.79 -3.56 -1.10
N GLY A 17 5.73 -4.18 -1.64
CA GLY A 17 5.81 -5.13 -2.76
C GLY A 17 6.38 -6.49 -2.35
N ILE A 18 6.32 -6.85 -1.06
CA ILE A 18 6.97 -8.02 -0.49
C ILE A 18 5.92 -8.94 0.14
N ASN A 19 5.76 -10.13 -0.46
CA ASN A 19 4.95 -11.22 0.08
C ASN A 19 3.48 -10.86 0.37
N GLY A 20 2.90 -9.91 -0.38
CA GLY A 20 1.50 -9.55 -0.29
C GLY A 20 1.19 -8.56 0.83
N ILE A 21 -0.08 -8.49 1.23
CA ILE A 21 -0.57 -7.46 2.14
C ILE A 21 -0.33 -7.87 3.59
N THR A 22 0.56 -7.16 4.29
CA THR A 22 0.93 -7.44 5.67
C THR A 22 0.74 -6.24 6.60
N SER A 23 0.90 -6.46 7.91
CA SER A 23 0.88 -5.38 8.89
C SER A 23 2.08 -4.42 8.74
N LEU A 24 3.14 -4.83 8.05
CA LEU A 24 4.26 -3.97 7.70
C LEU A 24 3.85 -2.91 6.68
N ASP A 25 3.02 -3.27 5.71
CA ASP A 25 2.49 -2.34 4.70
C ASP A 25 1.63 -1.25 5.33
N ALA A 26 0.80 -1.64 6.30
CA ALA A 26 0.04 -0.70 7.11
C ALA A 26 0.94 0.26 7.89
N LEU A 27 2.03 -0.25 8.48
CA LEU A 27 2.98 0.58 9.21
C LEU A 27 3.67 1.58 8.28
N ILE A 28 4.06 1.16 7.08
CA ILE A 28 4.68 2.01 6.06
C ILE A 28 3.70 3.11 5.62
N ALA A 29 2.45 2.76 5.31
CA ALA A 29 1.41 3.74 4.97
C ALA A 29 1.19 4.76 6.11
N LEU A 30 1.20 4.31 7.37
CA LEU A 30 1.03 5.20 8.53
C LEU A 30 2.23 6.15 8.71
N GLN A 31 3.45 5.65 8.52
CA GLN A 31 4.66 6.46 8.58
C GLN A 31 4.67 7.50 7.46
N ALA A 32 4.22 7.13 6.26
CA ALA A 32 4.11 8.03 5.13
C ALA A 32 3.09 9.13 5.37
N SER A 33 1.91 8.76 5.88
CA SER A 33 0.87 9.71 6.26
C SER A 33 1.33 10.67 7.37
N SER A 34 2.18 10.20 8.28
CA SER A 34 2.79 11.03 9.33
C SER A 34 3.97 11.89 8.85
N GLY A 35 4.32 11.82 7.55
CA GLY A 35 5.46 12.54 6.97
C GLY A 35 6.83 12.03 7.44
N LYS A 36 6.91 10.85 8.07
CA LYS A 36 8.18 10.26 8.51
C LYS A 36 8.97 9.64 7.37
N ILE A 37 8.27 9.13 6.36
CA ILE A 37 8.87 8.54 5.16
C ILE A 37 8.18 9.09 3.93
N THR A 38 8.89 9.11 2.81
CA THR A 38 8.33 9.49 1.51
C THR A 38 8.18 8.23 0.67
N LEU A 39 6.95 7.94 0.23
CA LEU A 39 6.66 6.83 -0.66
C LEU A 39 6.94 7.23 -2.11
N SER A 40 7.38 6.26 -2.92
CA SER A 40 7.41 6.43 -4.38
C SER A 40 5.98 6.45 -4.93
N ALA A 41 5.79 6.99 -6.14
CA ALA A 41 4.47 7.08 -6.78
C ALA A 41 3.72 5.73 -6.81
N ILE A 42 4.45 4.63 -7.03
CA ILE A 42 3.90 3.27 -7.08
C ILE A 42 3.43 2.82 -5.69
N GLN A 43 4.22 3.08 -4.67
CA GLN A 43 3.89 2.73 -3.29
C GLN A 43 2.75 3.60 -2.75
N THR A 44 2.68 4.86 -3.15
CA THR A 44 1.54 5.75 -2.87
C THR A 44 0.26 5.16 -3.48
N LEU A 45 0.33 4.65 -4.72
CA LEU A 45 -0.81 4.00 -5.37
C LEU A 45 -1.24 2.72 -4.65
N ALA A 46 -0.28 1.94 -4.15
CA ALA A 46 -0.56 0.73 -3.37
C ALA A 46 -1.12 1.08 -1.98
N ALA A 47 -0.60 2.13 -1.36
CA ALA A 47 -1.02 2.58 -0.04
C ALA A 47 -2.38 3.26 -0.05
N ASP A 48 -2.77 3.95 -1.14
CA ASP A 48 -4.09 4.58 -1.31
C ASP A 48 -5.16 3.52 -1.65
N VAL A 49 -5.54 2.73 -0.63
CA VAL A 49 -6.50 1.63 -0.78
C VAL A 49 -7.94 2.12 -0.91
N ASN A 50 -8.26 3.31 -0.40
CA ASN A 50 -9.57 3.94 -0.56
C ASN A 50 -9.70 4.80 -1.83
N ARG A 51 -8.61 4.95 -2.61
CA ARG A 51 -8.53 5.69 -3.88
C ARG A 51 -8.95 7.15 -3.77
N ASN A 52 -8.68 7.79 -2.63
CA ASN A 52 -8.99 9.21 -2.43
C ASN A 52 -7.91 10.14 -3.02
N GLY A 53 -6.80 9.59 -3.52
CA GLY A 53 -5.68 10.31 -4.10
C GLY A 53 -4.58 10.70 -3.09
N ALA A 54 -4.70 10.32 -1.83
CA ALA A 54 -3.79 10.67 -0.74
C ALA A 54 -3.64 9.53 0.27
N VAL A 55 -2.41 9.29 0.71
CA VAL A 55 -2.13 8.27 1.74
C VAL A 55 -2.42 8.86 3.11
N SER A 56 -3.45 8.33 3.76
CA SER A 56 -3.91 8.77 5.07
C SER A 56 -3.80 7.67 6.13
N PRO A 57 -4.01 7.98 7.42
CA PRO A 57 -4.05 6.96 8.46
C PRO A 57 -5.23 5.99 8.28
N ILE A 58 -6.28 6.41 7.54
CA ILE A 58 -7.44 5.57 7.21
C ILE A 58 -7.00 4.42 6.30
N ASP A 59 -6.15 4.72 5.31
CA ASP A 59 -5.61 3.72 4.41
C ASP A 59 -4.75 2.68 5.14
N ALA A 60 -3.84 3.16 6.00
CA ALA A 60 -3.04 2.31 6.87
C ALA A 60 -3.91 1.41 7.75
N LEU A 61 -5.00 1.94 8.30
CA LEU A 61 -5.94 1.16 9.11
C LEU A 61 -6.68 0.11 8.27
N MET A 62 -7.08 0.42 7.05
CA MET A 62 -7.71 -0.54 6.12
C MET A 62 -6.74 -1.67 5.78
N ILE A 63 -5.49 -1.35 5.44
CA ILE A 63 -4.43 -2.34 5.18
C ILE A 63 -4.21 -3.23 6.41
N LEU A 64 -4.16 -2.66 7.61
CA LEU A 64 -3.98 -3.42 8.84
C LEU A 64 -5.16 -4.37 9.11
N GLN A 65 -6.38 -3.91 8.86
CA GLN A 65 -7.57 -4.75 8.98
C GLN A 65 -7.55 -5.89 7.97
N TYR A 66 -7.04 -5.66 6.76
CA TYR A 66 -6.89 -6.71 5.75
C TYR A 66 -5.83 -7.73 6.18
N ALA A 67 -4.65 -7.25 6.57
CA ALA A 67 -3.54 -8.08 7.02
C ALA A 67 -3.87 -8.91 8.27
N SER A 68 -4.75 -8.40 9.15
CA SER A 68 -5.24 -9.13 10.33
C SER A 68 -6.42 -10.06 10.04
N GLY A 69 -6.89 -10.12 8.80
CA GLY A 69 -8.03 -10.95 8.39
C GLY A 69 -9.38 -10.46 8.89
N LYS A 70 -9.48 -9.22 9.38
CA LYS A 70 -10.76 -8.60 9.76
C LYS A 70 -11.60 -8.22 8.55
N VAL A 71 -10.95 -7.76 7.50
CA VAL A 71 -11.57 -7.51 6.19
C VAL A 71 -10.86 -8.36 5.15
N THR A 72 -11.58 -8.78 4.13
CA THR A 72 -11.02 -9.58 3.02
C THR A 72 -10.99 -8.81 1.70
N THR A 73 -11.48 -7.56 1.70
CA THR A 73 -11.53 -6.68 0.54
C THR A 73 -11.43 -5.21 0.97
N PHE A 74 -10.84 -4.38 0.12
CA PHE A 74 -10.94 -2.92 0.21
C PHE A 74 -12.19 -2.46 -0.56
N ASN A 75 -12.94 -1.52 0.00
CA ASN A 75 -14.13 -0.92 -0.63
C ASN A 75 -13.83 0.51 -1.07
#